data_AF-R6YH67-F1
#
_entry.id   AF-R6YH67-F1
#
_cell.length_a   1.000
_cell.length_b   1.000
_cell.length_c   1.000
_cell.angle_alpha   90.00
_cell.angle_beta   90.00
_cell.angle_gamma   90.00
#
_symmetry.space_group_name_H-M   'P 1'
#
loop_
_entity.id
_entity.type
_entity.pdbx_description
1 polymer ?
#
loop_
_entity_poly.entity_id
_entity_poly.type
_entity_poly.pdbx_seq_one_letter_code
_entity_poly.pdbx_strand_id
1 'polypeptide(L)'
;MAYTYLWCFFLFSFLGWCSEVVFAAVRERRFVNRGFLNGPLCPIYGSGVVAIDFFLRPFGSSLPVQLVGAMLLGSVLEYAAGFLLEKLFHQKWWDYSDTPHNLHGYICLKFSVVWGLAGALIVRYVMPLAHRLFGQIPRQVGWVLLVVLGSLFVADFLVTAIGLIGLNRKLKNLEYVTSKLRQGSNKLGEDLFQGAVALHDKQQEGKQVLLTMGLAGKRALQKDWQREAARLKVKYEENIRNNWLRRRLQNAFPDLRILKYNEQLEELRQNMDVLRRRSWEALRKRNEDARAAYETRLVPGEERPFAFGLCYSKLFWIFMVGNVVGFVLETLYALVRTHEFQVRVGLVFGPFIPVYGLGAVAITLLLWRMYNQKDIMIFLASMFIGGAFEYLCSFVQQAVFGTVSWEYSDSPLNIGGRTNLMYSFFWGILGMVWVKDLYPAMSRTIQKIPKKVGRPLTVVFTVLMAIDVLLSAGAVYRRSERVNNIPATNVVQAFFDEYFPDSYLDFVFPHMQYVGKPELPAAPPKP
;
A
#
# COMPACT_ATOMS: atom_id res chain seq x y z
N MET A 1 24.19 -2.76 25.24
CA MET A 1 24.52 -3.82 24.25
C MET A 1 23.24 -4.43 23.69
N ALA A 2 22.51 -5.27 24.42
CA ALA A 2 21.30 -5.95 23.91
C ALA A 2 20.24 -5.00 23.34
N TYR A 3 19.91 -3.93 24.06
CA TYR A 3 18.96 -2.90 23.62
C TYR A 3 19.31 -2.32 22.23
N THR A 4 20.58 -1.94 22.03
CA THR A 4 21.03 -1.37 20.76
C THR A 4 21.06 -2.41 19.64
N TYR A 5 21.42 -3.66 19.94
CA TYR A 5 21.38 -4.73 18.95
C TYR A 5 19.96 -5.06 18.51
N LEU A 6 18.95 -4.98 19.38
CA LEU A 6 17.55 -5.15 18.98
C LEU A 6 17.11 -4.05 18.01
N TRP A 7 17.46 -2.79 18.29
CA TRP A 7 17.20 -1.68 17.36
C TRP A 7 17.93 -1.85 16.04
N CYS A 8 19.22 -2.22 16.07
CA CYS A 8 19.98 -2.51 14.86
C CYS A 8 19.36 -3.67 14.08
N PHE A 9 18.93 -4.74 14.74
CA PHE A 9 18.25 -5.86 14.08
C PHE A 9 17.03 -5.39 13.29
N PHE A 10 16.13 -4.61 13.90
CA PHE A 10 14.94 -4.10 13.19
C PHE A 10 15.30 -3.10 12.09
N LEU A 11 16.20 -2.16 12.36
CA LEU A 11 16.63 -1.18 11.37
C LEU A 11 17.25 -1.84 10.15
N PHE A 12 18.23 -2.74 10.34
CA PHE A 12 18.91 -3.40 9.23
C PHE A 12 18.05 -4.46 8.55
N SER A 13 17.10 -5.08 9.26
CA SER A 13 16.08 -5.92 8.62
C SER A 13 15.18 -5.10 7.69
N PHE A 14 14.80 -3.88 8.10
CA PHE A 14 14.01 -2.96 7.29
C PHE A 14 14.82 -2.38 6.12
N LEU A 15 16.06 -1.93 6.36
CA LEU A 15 16.94 -1.43 5.30
C LEU A 15 17.30 -2.51 4.29
N GLY A 16 17.54 -3.74 4.74
CA GLY A 16 17.73 -4.90 3.88
C GLY A 16 16.51 -5.15 3.00
N TRP A 17 15.30 -5.07 3.58
CA TRP A 17 14.06 -5.12 2.81
C TRP A 17 13.94 -3.99 1.79
N CYS A 18 14.23 -2.74 2.17
CA CYS A 18 14.24 -1.61 1.25
C CYS A 18 15.23 -1.84 0.10
N SER A 19 16.41 -2.39 0.39
CA SER A 19 17.45 -2.65 -0.61
C SER A 19 17.00 -3.71 -1.62
N GLU A 20 16.40 -4.80 -1.15
CA GLU A 20 15.81 -5.86 -1.98
C GLU A 20 14.65 -5.35 -2.85
N VAL A 21 13.78 -4.53 -2.26
CA VAL A 21 12.67 -3.90 -2.97
C VAL A 21 13.17 -2.94 -4.04
N VAL A 22 14.17 -2.11 -3.74
CA VAL A 22 14.80 -1.20 -4.71
C VAL A 22 15.49 -2.00 -5.81
N PHE A 23 16.25 -3.03 -5.47
CA PHE A 23 16.90 -3.90 -6.44
C PHE A 23 15.88 -4.55 -7.38
N ALA A 24 14.79 -5.09 -6.84
CA ALA A 24 13.68 -5.64 -7.63
C ALA A 24 12.95 -4.57 -8.44
N ALA A 25 12.76 -3.36 -7.91
CA ALA A 25 12.14 -2.26 -8.63
C ALA A 25 13.00 -1.79 -9.81
N VAL A 26 14.33 -1.77 -9.66
CA VAL A 26 15.25 -1.43 -10.75
C VAL A 26 15.29 -2.54 -11.80
N ARG A 27 15.42 -3.81 -11.38
CA ARG A 27 15.55 -4.96 -12.30
C ARG A 27 14.23 -5.31 -12.99
N GLU A 28 13.12 -5.29 -12.27
CA GLU A 28 11.81 -5.74 -12.76
C GLU A 28 10.85 -4.60 -13.12
N ARG A 29 11.24 -3.34 -12.87
CA ARG A 29 10.45 -2.13 -13.11
C ARG A 29 9.11 -2.10 -12.37
N ARG A 30 9.00 -2.79 -11.24
CA ARG A 30 7.79 -2.83 -10.40
C ARG A 30 8.16 -2.98 -8.92
N PHE A 31 7.33 -2.39 -8.06
CA PHE A 31 7.44 -2.62 -6.62
C PHE A 31 6.97 -4.04 -6.30
N VAL A 32 7.80 -4.79 -5.59
CA VAL A 32 7.45 -6.11 -5.08
C VAL A 32 8.03 -6.27 -3.70
N ASN A 33 7.20 -6.72 -2.75
CA ASN A 33 7.67 -7.06 -1.42
C ASN A 33 8.56 -8.33 -1.50
N ARG A 34 9.88 -8.13 -1.51
CA ARG A 34 10.93 -9.14 -1.64
C ARG A 34 11.32 -9.82 -0.33
N GLY A 35 10.59 -9.59 0.76
CA GLY A 35 10.85 -10.25 2.04
C GLY A 35 10.24 -11.65 2.12
N PHE A 36 10.84 -12.50 2.96
CA PHE A 36 10.22 -13.75 3.42
C PHE A 36 8.90 -13.47 4.17
N LEU A 37 8.94 -12.50 5.08
CA LEU A 37 7.85 -12.08 5.97
C LEU A 37 6.80 -11.21 5.27
N ASN A 38 5.54 -11.17 5.75
CA ASN A 38 4.53 -10.36 5.08
C ASN A 38 4.82 -8.86 5.16
N GLY A 39 5.38 -8.42 6.28
CA GLY A 39 5.81 -7.07 6.58
C GLY A 39 7.13 -6.67 5.92
N PRO A 40 7.56 -5.41 6.12
CA PRO A 40 8.72 -4.83 5.46
C PRO A 40 10.04 -5.19 6.18
N LEU A 41 10.25 -6.47 6.50
CA LEU A 41 11.44 -6.93 7.24
C LEU A 41 12.06 -8.13 6.54
N CYS A 42 13.37 -8.04 6.28
CA CYS A 42 14.21 -9.14 5.82
C CYS A 42 15.17 -9.55 6.95
N PRO A 43 14.82 -10.54 7.79
CA PRO A 43 15.50 -10.80 9.06
C PRO A 43 16.97 -11.20 8.89
N ILE A 44 17.30 -11.81 7.75
CA ILE A 44 18.65 -12.23 7.39
C ILE A 44 19.65 -11.06 7.42
N TYR A 45 19.23 -9.86 7.01
CA TYR A 45 20.07 -8.67 7.01
C TYR A 45 20.29 -8.13 8.43
N GLY A 46 19.24 -8.07 9.25
CA GLY A 46 19.35 -7.67 10.65
C GLY A 46 20.24 -8.62 11.45
N SER A 47 20.01 -9.93 11.32
CA SER A 47 20.83 -10.96 11.97
C SER A 47 22.27 -10.93 11.45
N GLY A 48 22.47 -10.72 10.14
CA GLY A 48 23.79 -10.61 9.52
C GLY A 48 24.59 -9.45 10.10
N VAL A 49 24.01 -8.25 10.16
CA VAL A 49 24.69 -7.07 10.70
C VAL A 49 25.00 -7.24 12.18
N VAL A 50 24.05 -7.73 12.99
CA VAL A 50 24.28 -7.94 14.42
C VAL A 50 25.35 -9.01 14.66
N ALA A 51 25.34 -10.11 13.90
CA ALA A 51 26.35 -11.17 14.03
C ALA A 51 27.75 -10.67 13.61
N ILE A 52 27.85 -9.99 12.47
CA ILE A 52 29.12 -9.44 11.97
C ILE A 52 29.69 -8.43 12.97
N ASP A 53 28.88 -7.50 13.50
CA ASP A 53 29.36 -6.55 14.52
C ASP A 53 29.75 -7.28 15.81
N PHE A 54 28.91 -8.18 16.32
CA PHE A 54 29.17 -8.89 17.57
C PHE A 54 30.50 -9.67 17.54
N PHE A 55 30.79 -10.38 16.44
CA PHE A 55 32.00 -11.20 16.33
C PHE A 55 33.24 -10.41 15.87
N LEU A 56 33.09 -9.37 15.03
CA LEU A 56 34.24 -8.65 14.46
C LEU A 56 34.61 -7.36 15.20
N ARG A 57 33.74 -6.85 16.08
CA ARG A 57 34.03 -5.65 16.87
C ARG A 57 35.32 -5.72 17.70
N PRO A 58 35.70 -6.85 18.32
CA PRO A 58 37.00 -6.96 18.99
C PRO A 58 38.20 -6.76 18.05
N PHE A 59 38.02 -7.02 16.76
CA PHE A 59 39.04 -6.89 15.71
C PHE A 59 38.89 -5.57 14.92
N GLY A 60 38.38 -4.53 15.59
CA GLY A 60 38.08 -3.20 15.03
C GLY A 60 39.25 -2.50 14.31
N SER A 61 40.50 -2.84 14.65
CA SER A 61 41.72 -2.18 14.17
C SER A 61 42.25 -2.70 12.83
N SER A 62 41.96 -3.95 12.46
CA SER A 62 42.54 -4.61 11.28
C SER A 62 41.52 -4.78 10.16
N LEU A 63 41.62 -3.93 9.14
CA LEU A 63 40.74 -3.99 7.96
C LEU A 63 40.75 -5.37 7.26
N PRO A 64 41.89 -6.06 7.08
CA PRO A 64 41.89 -7.39 6.45
C PRO A 64 41.07 -8.43 7.22
N VAL A 65 41.13 -8.39 8.56
CA VAL A 65 40.36 -9.31 9.42
C VAL A 65 38.87 -9.02 9.32
N GLN A 66 38.48 -7.74 9.22
CA GLN A 66 37.08 -7.36 9.02
C GLN A 66 36.54 -7.82 7.66
N LEU A 67 37.32 -7.65 6.59
CA LEU A 67 36.93 -8.06 5.24
C LEU A 67 36.74 -9.58 5.15
N VAL A 68 37.74 -10.35 5.58
CA VAL A 68 37.69 -11.81 5.52
C VAL A 68 36.67 -12.35 6.51
N GLY A 69 36.62 -11.80 7.73
CA GLY A 69 35.66 -12.19 8.76
C GLY A 69 34.22 -11.95 8.34
N ALA A 70 33.92 -10.78 7.75
CA ALA A 70 32.57 -10.46 7.29
C ALA A 70 32.17 -11.31 6.07
N MET A 71 33.11 -11.57 5.15
CA MET A 71 32.90 -12.49 4.03
C MET A 71 32.51 -13.88 4.52
N LEU A 72 33.25 -14.44 5.49
CA LEU A 72 32.98 -15.76 6.05
C LEU A 72 31.67 -15.80 6.84
N LEU A 73 31.46 -14.87 7.77
CA LEU A 73 30.25 -14.81 8.59
C LEU A 73 28.99 -14.60 7.75
N GLY A 74 29.04 -13.68 6.78
CA GLY A 74 27.94 -13.43 5.84
C GLY A 74 27.63 -14.68 5.01
N SER A 75 28.65 -15.36 4.48
CA SER A 75 28.47 -16.59 3.71
C SER A 75 27.91 -17.74 4.55
N VAL A 76 28.37 -17.92 5.80
CA VAL A 76 27.83 -18.94 6.72
C VAL A 76 26.37 -18.67 7.02
N LEU A 77 26.01 -17.41 7.27
CA LEU A 77 24.64 -17.03 7.57
C LEU A 77 23.72 -17.18 6.35
N GLU A 78 24.18 -16.80 5.16
CA GLU A 78 23.44 -17.01 3.91
C GLU A 78 23.26 -18.51 3.63
N TYR A 79 24.31 -19.30 3.78
CA TYR A 79 24.23 -20.76 3.62
C TYR A 79 23.24 -21.38 4.61
N ALA A 80 23.35 -21.05 5.89
CA ALA A 80 22.48 -21.58 6.94
C ALA A 80 21.02 -21.17 6.72
N ALA A 81 20.76 -19.91 6.35
CA ALA A 81 19.42 -19.42 6.05
C ALA A 81 18.83 -20.14 4.83
N GLY A 82 19.59 -20.24 3.73
CA GLY A 82 19.15 -20.94 2.51
C GLY A 82 18.85 -22.42 2.77
N PHE A 83 19.74 -23.09 3.50
CA PHE A 83 19.57 -24.50 3.88
C PHE A 83 18.36 -24.71 4.80
N LEU A 84 18.19 -23.87 5.83
CA LEU A 84 17.06 -23.97 6.77
C LEU A 84 15.73 -23.75 6.05
N LEU A 85 15.65 -22.72 5.20
CA LEU A 85 14.45 -22.42 4.41
C LEU A 85 14.11 -23.58 3.46
N GLU A 86 15.11 -24.20 2.83
CA GLU A 86 14.88 -25.37 1.99
C GLU A 86 14.39 -26.58 2.79
N LYS A 87 14.96 -26.87 3.96
CA LYS A 87 14.54 -28.02 4.78
C LYS A 87 13.15 -27.84 5.38
N LEU A 88 12.81 -26.63 5.83
CA LEU A 88 11.52 -26.34 6.45
C LEU A 88 10.39 -26.19 5.42
N PHE A 89 10.68 -25.57 4.27
CA PHE A 89 9.64 -25.21 3.30
C PHE A 89 9.76 -25.94 1.96
N HIS A 90 10.77 -26.78 1.75
CA HIS A 90 11.02 -27.50 0.48
C HIS A 90 11.10 -26.59 -0.76
N GLN A 91 11.58 -25.36 -0.56
CA GLN A 91 11.67 -24.31 -1.57
C GLN A 91 13.04 -23.63 -1.48
N LYS A 92 13.70 -23.44 -2.62
CA LYS A 92 14.91 -22.62 -2.73
C LYS A 92 14.52 -21.18 -3.09
N TRP A 93 14.80 -20.25 -2.19
CA TRP A 93 14.47 -18.82 -2.35
C TRP A 93 15.42 -18.09 -3.28
N TRP A 94 16.66 -18.55 -3.33
CA TRP A 94 17.67 -18.18 -4.32
C TRP A 94 18.44 -19.43 -4.73
N ASP A 95 18.98 -19.40 -5.95
CA ASP A 95 19.77 -20.50 -6.50
C ASP A 95 20.95 -19.95 -7.31
N TYR A 96 22.15 -20.12 -6.77
CA TYR A 96 23.40 -19.71 -7.40
C TYR A 96 24.08 -20.85 -8.18
N SER A 97 23.39 -21.97 -8.44
CA SER A 97 23.96 -23.12 -9.15
C SER A 97 24.56 -22.77 -10.51
N ASP A 98 24.01 -21.76 -11.19
CA ASP A 98 24.48 -21.28 -12.50
C ASP A 98 25.65 -20.27 -12.41
N THR A 99 26.15 -19.99 -11.21
CA THR A 99 27.27 -19.05 -10.99
C THR A 99 28.58 -19.77 -10.64
N PRO A 100 29.73 -19.25 -11.11
CA PRO A 100 31.03 -19.87 -10.83
C PRO A 100 31.35 -19.80 -9.32
N HIS A 101 32.02 -20.84 -8.82
CA HIS A 101 32.40 -20.97 -7.40
C HIS A 101 31.21 -20.91 -6.44
N ASN A 102 30.09 -21.53 -6.81
CA ASN A 102 28.96 -21.72 -5.92
C ASN A 102 29.13 -22.97 -5.03
N LEU A 103 28.49 -22.96 -3.86
CA LEU A 103 28.42 -24.12 -2.97
C LEU A 103 26.95 -24.53 -2.78
N HIS A 104 26.59 -25.71 -3.30
CA HIS A 104 25.23 -26.27 -3.30
C HIS A 104 24.13 -25.33 -3.84
N GLY A 105 24.53 -24.28 -4.58
CA GLY A 105 23.66 -23.20 -5.02
C GLY A 105 23.19 -22.23 -3.93
N TYR A 106 23.66 -22.33 -2.67
CA TYR A 106 23.24 -21.41 -1.60
C TYR A 106 24.10 -20.17 -1.46
N ILE A 107 25.40 -20.27 -1.74
CA ILE A 107 26.34 -19.15 -1.70
C ILE A 107 27.22 -19.18 -2.95
N CYS A 108 27.80 -18.04 -3.31
CA CYS A 108 28.85 -17.97 -4.32
C CYS A 108 29.88 -16.90 -3.97
N LEU A 109 31.11 -17.09 -4.47
CA LEU A 109 32.25 -16.23 -4.15
C LEU A 109 31.97 -14.74 -4.43
N LYS A 110 31.24 -14.42 -5.50
CA LYS A 110 30.90 -13.05 -5.87
C LYS A 110 30.13 -12.33 -4.76
N PHE A 111 29.11 -12.96 -4.20
CA PHE A 111 28.32 -12.36 -3.11
C PHE A 111 29.05 -12.42 -1.78
N SER A 112 29.87 -13.44 -1.53
CA SER A 112 30.77 -13.49 -0.38
C SER A 112 31.70 -12.28 -0.31
N VAL A 113 32.28 -11.84 -1.44
CA VAL A 113 33.12 -10.62 -1.49
C VAL A 113 32.30 -9.37 -1.15
N VAL A 114 31.06 -9.28 -1.63
CA VAL A 114 30.14 -8.17 -1.29
C VAL A 114 29.87 -8.14 0.22
N TRP A 115 29.63 -9.30 0.84
CA TRP A 115 29.50 -9.41 2.30
C TRP A 115 30.75 -8.92 3.04
N GLY A 116 31.94 -9.23 2.53
CA GLY A 116 33.20 -8.75 3.09
C GLY A 116 33.30 -7.23 3.10
N LEU A 117 33.10 -6.58 1.96
CA LEU A 117 33.16 -5.12 1.82
C LEU A 117 32.06 -4.42 2.62
N ALA A 118 30.82 -4.87 2.49
CA ALA A 118 29.67 -4.29 3.17
C ALA A 118 29.78 -4.47 4.69
N GLY A 119 30.17 -5.64 5.17
CA GLY A 119 30.35 -5.90 6.60
C GLY A 119 31.45 -5.05 7.22
N ALA A 120 32.61 -4.90 6.56
CA ALA A 120 33.67 -4.01 7.04
C ALA A 120 33.22 -2.54 7.13
N LEU A 121 32.47 -2.05 6.13
CA LEU A 121 31.88 -0.70 6.16
C LEU A 121 30.90 -0.54 7.32
N ILE A 122 30.04 -1.54 7.53
CA ILE A 122 29.00 -1.53 8.55
C ILE A 122 29.62 -1.50 9.95
N VAL A 123 30.57 -2.38 10.26
CA VAL A 123 31.23 -2.43 11.57
C VAL A 123 32.00 -1.13 11.86
N ARG A 124 32.69 -0.58 10.87
CA ARG A 124 33.60 0.55 11.09
C ARG A 124 32.91 1.91 11.15
N TYR A 125 31.81 2.10 10.41
CA TYR A 125 31.16 3.41 10.28
C TYR A 125 29.68 3.39 10.68
N VAL A 126 28.92 2.39 10.20
CA VAL A 126 27.46 2.40 10.34
C VAL A 126 27.02 2.01 11.75
N MET A 127 27.65 0.99 12.35
CA MET A 127 27.32 0.53 13.71
C MET A 127 27.66 1.58 14.78
N PRO A 128 28.81 2.27 14.76
CA PRO A 128 29.08 3.38 15.67
C PRO A 128 28.04 4.50 15.56
N LEU A 129 27.61 4.84 14.34
CA LEU A 129 26.55 5.83 14.12
C LEU A 129 25.21 5.36 14.69
N ALA A 130 24.81 4.12 14.40
CA ALA A 130 23.58 3.52 14.91
C ALA A 130 23.55 3.52 16.45
N HIS A 131 24.67 3.19 17.10
CA HIS A 131 24.80 3.24 18.55
C HIS A 131 24.58 4.66 19.12
N ARG A 132 25.06 5.70 18.44
CA ARG A 132 24.83 7.09 18.85
C ARG A 132 23.37 7.50 18.71
N LEU A 133 22.74 7.16 17.58
CA LEU A 133 21.35 7.50 17.29
C LEU A 133 20.38 6.81 18.25
N PHE A 134 20.52 5.50 18.44
CA PHE A 134 19.66 4.74 19.36
C PHE A 134 19.92 5.06 20.84
N GLY A 135 21.09 5.62 21.17
CA GLY A 135 21.39 6.12 22.51
C GLY A 135 20.58 7.35 22.90
N GLN A 136 20.01 8.08 21.94
CA GLN A 136 19.20 9.29 22.18
C GLN A 136 17.73 8.97 22.51
N ILE A 137 17.28 7.73 22.27
CA ILE A 137 15.90 7.32 22.50
C ILE A 137 15.69 7.10 24.01
N PRO A 138 14.66 7.72 24.64
CA PRO A 138 14.32 7.44 26.03
C PRO A 138 14.08 5.95 26.27
N ARG A 139 14.73 5.36 27.28
CA ARG A 139 14.77 3.90 27.48
C ARG A 139 13.38 3.27 27.62
N GLN A 140 12.47 3.91 28.36
CA GLN A 140 11.12 3.38 28.57
C GLN A 140 10.33 3.32 27.25
N VAL A 141 10.30 4.42 26.50
CA VAL A 141 9.66 4.49 25.17
C VAL A 141 10.28 3.47 24.23
N GLY A 142 11.61 3.36 24.24
CA GLY A 142 12.30 2.44 23.35
C GLY A 142 12.01 0.96 23.62
N TRP A 143 11.91 0.54 24.89
CA TRP A 143 11.52 -0.83 25.20
C TRP A 143 10.07 -1.13 24.81
N VAL A 144 9.14 -0.19 25.04
CA VAL A 144 7.76 -0.34 24.58
C VAL A 144 7.70 -0.53 23.06
N LEU A 145 8.41 0.32 22.31
CA LEU A 145 8.48 0.20 20.85
C LEU A 145 9.12 -1.13 20.40
N LEU A 146 10.20 -1.58 21.04
CA LEU A 146 10.84 -2.86 20.72
C LEU A 146 9.92 -4.06 21.01
N VAL A 147 9.12 -4.00 22.09
CA VAL A 147 8.13 -5.05 22.39
C VAL A 147 7.02 -5.07 21.34
N VAL A 148 6.55 -3.91 20.90
CA VAL A 148 5.54 -3.81 19.82
C VAL A 148 6.12 -4.31 18.48
N LEU A 149 7.32 -3.88 18.10
CA LEU A 149 7.98 -4.36 16.89
C LEU A 149 8.26 -5.88 16.95
N GLY A 150 8.69 -6.36 18.11
CA GLY A 150 8.91 -7.78 18.37
C GLY A 150 7.64 -8.62 18.26
N SER A 151 6.54 -8.16 18.86
CA SER A 151 5.26 -8.88 18.78
C SER A 151 4.72 -8.93 17.36
N LEU A 152 4.81 -7.83 16.61
CA LEU A 152 4.43 -7.78 15.19
C LEU A 152 5.30 -8.70 14.34
N PHE A 153 6.62 -8.70 14.57
CA PHE A 153 7.55 -9.58 13.88
C PHE A 153 7.23 -11.06 14.11
N VAL A 154 6.99 -11.46 15.36
CA VAL A 154 6.63 -12.84 15.70
C VAL A 154 5.29 -13.22 15.08
N ALA A 155 4.28 -12.36 15.19
CA ALA A 155 2.97 -12.62 14.58
C ALA A 155 3.08 -12.81 13.07
N ASP A 156 3.83 -11.95 12.39
CA ASP A 156 4.04 -12.05 10.95
C ASP A 156 4.84 -13.29 10.54
N PHE A 157 5.89 -13.63 11.29
CA PHE A 157 6.65 -14.86 11.06
C PHE A 157 5.76 -16.09 11.20
N LEU A 158 4.92 -16.16 12.24
CA LEU A 158 4.00 -17.28 12.47
C LEU A 158 2.95 -17.38 11.35
N VAL A 159 2.31 -16.27 10.97
CA VAL A 159 1.32 -16.24 9.89
C VAL A 159 1.95 -16.67 8.57
N THR A 160 3.14 -16.17 8.26
CA THR A 160 3.90 -16.53 7.06
C THR A 160 4.26 -18.02 7.05
N ALA A 161 4.79 -18.54 8.15
CA ALA A 161 5.21 -19.94 8.27
C ALA A 161 4.01 -20.90 8.16
N ILE A 162 2.91 -20.63 8.87
CA ILE A 162 1.67 -21.43 8.79
C ILE A 162 1.11 -21.41 7.36
N GLY A 163 1.09 -20.24 6.73
CA GLY A 163 0.63 -20.09 5.35
C GLY A 163 1.48 -20.90 4.35
N LEU A 164 2.80 -20.92 4.53
CA LEU A 164 3.74 -21.69 3.71
C LEU A 164 3.56 -23.20 3.89
N ILE A 165 3.46 -23.68 5.14
CA ILE A 165 3.22 -25.11 5.44
C ILE A 165 1.87 -25.55 4.85
N GLY A 166 0.83 -24.71 5.01
CA GLY A 166 -0.49 -24.95 4.43
C GLY A 166 -0.47 -24.99 2.90
N LEU A 167 0.34 -24.13 2.26
CA LEU A 167 0.54 -24.15 0.81
C LEU A 167 1.21 -25.45 0.35
N ASN A 168 2.27 -25.89 1.03
CA ASN A 168 2.95 -27.15 0.72
C ASN A 168 2.02 -28.37 0.82
N ARG A 169 1.15 -28.41 1.84
CA ARG A 169 0.15 -29.49 1.97
C ARG A 169 -0.85 -29.50 0.81
N LYS A 170 -1.29 -28.31 0.37
CA LYS A 170 -2.20 -28.19 -0.79
C LYS A 170 -1.54 -28.64 -2.09
N LEU A 171 -0.28 -28.27 -2.32
CA LEU A 171 0.50 -28.72 -3.47
C LEU A 171 0.67 -30.25 -3.47
N LYS A 172 0.98 -30.85 -2.31
CA LYS A 172 1.06 -32.31 -2.15
C LYS A 172 -0.22 -33.03 -2.54
N ASN A 173 -1.38 -32.50 -2.13
CA ASN A 173 -2.67 -33.08 -2.48
C ASN A 173 -2.97 -32.96 -3.99
N LEU A 174 -2.58 -31.84 -4.62
CA LEU A 174 -2.75 -31.65 -6.06
C LEU A 174 -1.89 -32.63 -6.87
N GLU A 175 -0.65 -32.88 -6.45
CA GLU A 175 0.21 -33.93 -7.03
C GLU A 175 -0.40 -35.32 -6.85
N TYR A 176 -0.91 -35.65 -5.66
CA TYR A 176 -1.58 -36.93 -5.43
C TYR A 176 -2.76 -37.14 -6.39
N VAL A 177 -3.64 -36.15 -6.53
CA VAL A 177 -4.78 -36.23 -7.47
C VAL A 177 -4.30 -36.31 -8.93
N THR A 178 -3.28 -35.52 -9.30
CA THR A 178 -2.73 -35.50 -10.67
C THR A 178 -2.03 -36.81 -11.04
N SER A 179 -1.23 -37.37 -10.13
CA SER A 179 -0.53 -38.66 -10.32
C SER A 179 -1.52 -39.82 -10.39
N LYS A 180 -2.58 -39.82 -9.57
CA LYS A 180 -3.67 -40.81 -9.66
C LYS A 180 -4.47 -40.69 -10.95
N LEU A 181 -4.69 -39.47 -11.46
CA LEU A 181 -5.27 -39.25 -12.79
C LEU A 181 -4.35 -39.77 -13.91
N ARG A 182 -3.04 -39.50 -13.85
CA ARG A 182 -2.05 -39.99 -14.82
C ARG A 182 -1.92 -41.53 -14.79
N GLN A 183 -2.01 -42.16 -13.61
CA GLN A 183 -2.02 -43.63 -13.47
C GLN A 183 -3.34 -44.29 -13.93
N GLY A 184 -4.37 -43.49 -14.20
CA GLY A 184 -5.70 -43.92 -14.62
C GLY A 184 -5.79 -44.40 -16.07
N SER A 185 -4.95 -45.37 -16.46
CA SER A 185 -5.19 -46.23 -17.63
C SER A 185 -5.07 -47.72 -17.30
N ASN A 186 -4.03 -48.17 -16.57
CA ASN A 186 -3.78 -49.62 -16.46
C ASN A 186 -3.73 -50.16 -15.02
N LYS A 187 -3.30 -49.38 -14.02
CA LYS A 187 -3.03 -49.91 -12.65
C LYS A 187 -4.18 -49.75 -11.65
N LEU A 188 -5.09 -48.81 -11.91
CA LEU A 188 -6.15 -48.45 -10.98
C LEU A 188 -7.20 -49.56 -10.81
N GLY A 189 -7.45 -50.35 -11.86
CA GLY A 189 -8.40 -51.47 -11.80
C GLY A 189 -7.92 -52.63 -10.92
N GLU A 190 -6.60 -52.88 -10.88
CA GLU A 190 -5.97 -53.94 -10.09
C GLU A 190 -5.82 -53.55 -8.62
N ASP A 191 -5.41 -52.32 -8.31
CA ASP A 191 -5.26 -51.86 -6.92
C ASP A 191 -6.61 -51.67 -6.21
N LEU A 192 -7.66 -51.23 -6.94
CA LEU A 192 -9.04 -51.19 -6.40
C LEU A 192 -9.58 -52.60 -6.14
N PHE A 193 -9.23 -53.56 -7.00
CA PHE A 193 -9.60 -54.96 -6.82
C PHE A 193 -8.94 -55.56 -5.57
N GLN A 194 -7.66 -55.28 -5.32
CA GLN A 194 -6.96 -55.79 -4.13
C GLN A 194 -7.30 -55.02 -2.85
N GLY A 195 -7.42 -53.69 -2.91
CA GLY A 195 -7.75 -52.85 -1.76
C GLY A 195 -9.18 -53.08 -1.23
N ALA A 196 -10.15 -53.36 -2.11
CA ALA A 196 -11.52 -53.71 -1.72
C ALA A 196 -11.63 -55.10 -1.08
N VAL A 197 -10.65 -55.98 -1.31
CA VAL A 197 -10.57 -57.31 -0.69
C VAL A 197 -9.89 -57.26 0.69
N ALA A 198 -9.05 -56.26 0.96
CA ALA A 198 -8.22 -56.23 2.17
C ALA A 198 -8.81 -55.49 3.39
N LEU A 199 -9.88 -54.69 3.24
CA LEU A 199 -10.38 -53.73 4.26
C LEU A 199 -11.70 -54.12 4.97
N HIS A 200 -11.95 -55.42 5.22
CA HIS A 200 -13.16 -55.98 5.89
C HIS A 200 -13.73 -55.14 7.07
N ASP A 201 -15.04 -54.85 7.19
CA ASP A 201 -16.04 -55.73 7.84
C ASP A 201 -17.51 -55.52 7.38
N LYS A 202 -17.78 -54.73 6.33
CA LYS A 202 -19.12 -54.58 5.70
C LYS A 202 -19.21 -55.38 4.39
N GLN A 203 -18.96 -56.68 4.53
CA GLN A 203 -18.42 -57.54 3.47
C GLN A 203 -19.41 -57.97 2.37
N GLN A 204 -20.73 -57.83 2.54
CA GLN A 204 -21.70 -58.40 1.59
C GLN A 204 -22.28 -57.41 0.59
N GLU A 205 -22.80 -56.25 1.02
CA GLU A 205 -23.51 -55.33 0.10
C GLU A 205 -22.62 -54.70 -0.97
N GLY A 206 -21.44 -54.20 -0.60
CA GLY A 206 -20.50 -53.60 -1.57
C GLY A 206 -19.91 -54.63 -2.55
N LYS A 207 -19.71 -55.86 -2.09
CA LYS A 207 -19.17 -56.97 -2.89
C LYS A 207 -20.21 -57.51 -3.87
N GLN A 208 -21.47 -57.60 -3.45
CA GLN A 208 -22.59 -57.99 -4.31
C GLN A 208 -22.79 -56.97 -5.44
N VAL A 209 -22.79 -55.67 -5.13
CA VAL A 209 -22.90 -54.59 -6.12
C VAL A 209 -21.72 -54.63 -7.10
N LEU A 210 -20.49 -54.86 -6.64
CA LEU A 210 -19.31 -54.88 -7.52
C LEU A 210 -19.18 -56.16 -8.37
N LEU A 211 -19.67 -57.30 -7.88
CA LEU A 211 -19.70 -58.58 -8.60
C LEU A 211 -20.83 -58.65 -9.64
N THR A 212 -21.98 -58.04 -9.34
CA THR A 212 -23.14 -57.96 -10.25
C THR A 212 -23.00 -56.84 -11.28
N MET A 213 -22.12 -55.86 -11.04
CA MET A 213 -21.76 -54.86 -12.03
C MET A 213 -20.99 -55.49 -13.20
N GLY A 214 -21.66 -55.61 -14.34
CA GLY A 214 -21.02 -55.97 -15.61
C GLY A 214 -19.93 -54.96 -16.04
N LEU A 215 -19.18 -55.28 -17.10
CA LEU A 215 -18.10 -54.43 -17.64
C LEU A 215 -18.53 -52.97 -17.88
N ALA A 216 -19.80 -52.75 -18.25
CA ALA A 216 -20.38 -51.43 -18.41
C ALA A 216 -20.48 -50.63 -17.09
N GLY A 217 -20.88 -51.27 -16.00
CA GLY A 217 -20.98 -50.65 -14.67
C GLY A 217 -19.61 -50.26 -14.11
N LYS A 218 -18.60 -51.14 -14.27
CA LYS A 218 -17.21 -50.83 -13.89
C LYS A 218 -16.64 -49.64 -14.67
N ARG A 219 -16.91 -49.55 -15.97
CA ARG A 219 -16.52 -48.40 -16.82
C ARG A 219 -17.24 -47.11 -16.44
N ALA A 220 -18.51 -47.18 -16.06
CA ALA A 220 -19.27 -46.01 -15.59
C ALA A 220 -18.69 -45.46 -14.28
N LEU A 221 -18.42 -46.34 -13.30
CA LEU A 221 -17.85 -45.97 -12.01
C LEU A 221 -16.42 -45.39 -12.16
N GLN A 222 -15.61 -45.95 -13.08
CA GLN A 222 -14.32 -45.39 -13.44
C GLN A 222 -14.42 -44.00 -14.08
N LYS A 223 -15.39 -43.79 -14.97
CA LYS A 223 -15.66 -42.47 -15.57
C LYS A 223 -16.14 -41.45 -14.54
N ASP A 224 -17.00 -41.85 -13.60
CA ASP A 224 -17.51 -40.96 -12.56
C ASP A 224 -16.42 -40.57 -11.57
N TRP A 225 -15.56 -41.52 -11.18
CA TRP A 225 -14.36 -41.22 -10.39
C TRP A 225 -13.39 -40.30 -11.13
N GLN A 226 -13.14 -40.55 -12.43
CA GLN A 226 -12.30 -39.66 -13.24
C GLN A 226 -12.87 -38.24 -13.32
N ARG A 227 -14.19 -38.11 -13.47
CA ARG A 227 -14.88 -36.81 -13.43
C ARG A 227 -14.73 -36.13 -12.08
N GLU A 228 -14.92 -36.87 -10.99
CA GLU A 228 -14.81 -36.32 -9.64
C GLU A 228 -13.37 -35.91 -9.31
N ALA A 229 -12.39 -36.72 -9.67
CA ALA A 229 -10.96 -36.41 -9.54
C ALA A 229 -10.56 -35.20 -10.41
N ALA A 230 -11.08 -35.09 -11.64
CA ALA A 230 -10.87 -33.92 -12.49
C ALA A 230 -11.50 -32.65 -11.88
N ARG A 231 -12.71 -32.77 -11.31
CA ARG A 231 -13.40 -31.68 -10.62
C ARG A 231 -12.64 -31.23 -9.37
N LEU A 232 -12.12 -32.18 -8.59
CA LEU A 232 -11.26 -31.94 -7.44
C LEU A 232 -9.96 -31.26 -7.86
N LYS A 233 -9.32 -31.71 -8.95
CA LYS A 233 -8.11 -31.08 -9.51
C LYS A 233 -8.37 -29.60 -9.81
N VAL A 234 -9.41 -29.27 -10.57
CA VAL A 234 -9.78 -27.87 -10.87
C VAL A 234 -10.02 -27.07 -9.60
N LYS A 235 -10.75 -27.62 -8.63
CA LYS A 235 -11.02 -26.94 -7.34
C LYS A 235 -9.74 -26.66 -6.55
N TYR A 236 -8.78 -27.60 -6.52
CA TYR A 236 -7.49 -27.39 -5.87
C TYR A 236 -6.64 -26.36 -6.62
N GLU A 237 -6.61 -26.40 -7.94
CA GLU A 237 -5.93 -25.41 -8.78
C GLU A 237 -6.48 -24.01 -8.56
N GLU A 238 -7.80 -23.84 -8.52
CA GLU A 238 -8.42 -22.53 -8.24
C GLU A 238 -8.11 -22.02 -6.83
N ASN A 239 -8.18 -22.89 -5.81
CA ASN A 239 -7.85 -22.53 -4.45
C ASN A 239 -6.37 -22.14 -4.28
N ILE A 240 -5.47 -22.81 -5.00
CA ILE A 240 -4.04 -22.49 -5.02
C ILE A 240 -3.80 -21.20 -5.83
N ARG A 241 -4.50 -21.03 -6.96
CA ARG A 241 -4.48 -19.82 -7.79
C ARG A 241 -4.92 -18.60 -7.01
N ASN A 242 -5.92 -18.72 -6.15
CA ASN A 242 -6.48 -17.63 -5.36
C ASN A 242 -5.74 -17.37 -4.03
N ASN A 243 -4.76 -18.21 -3.67
CA ASN A 243 -4.00 -18.02 -2.44
C ASN A 243 -3.10 -16.78 -2.55
N TRP A 244 -3.40 -15.76 -1.73
CA TRP A 244 -2.67 -14.48 -1.71
C TRP A 244 -1.18 -14.66 -1.41
N LEU A 245 -0.82 -15.48 -0.41
CA LEU A 245 0.57 -15.68 0.00
C LEU A 245 1.40 -16.24 -1.17
N ARG A 246 0.86 -17.21 -1.91
CA ARG A 246 1.51 -17.78 -3.09
C ARG A 246 1.75 -16.73 -4.17
N ARG A 247 0.72 -15.94 -4.52
CA ARG A 247 0.84 -14.88 -5.54
C ARG A 247 1.93 -13.89 -5.15
N ARG A 248 1.95 -13.48 -3.89
CA ARG A 248 2.97 -12.58 -3.34
C ARG A 248 4.37 -13.20 -3.44
N LEU A 249 4.56 -14.45 -3.00
CA LEU A 249 5.86 -15.11 -3.05
C LEU A 249 6.38 -15.37 -4.46
N GLN A 250 5.54 -15.79 -5.40
CA GLN A 250 5.96 -15.96 -6.81
C GLN A 250 6.31 -14.63 -7.46
N ASN A 251 5.58 -13.56 -7.12
CA ASN A 251 5.94 -12.23 -7.57
C ASN A 251 7.29 -11.79 -6.98
N ALA A 252 7.50 -12.06 -5.69
CA ALA A 252 8.68 -11.67 -4.94
C ALA A 252 9.91 -12.49 -5.28
N PHE A 253 9.77 -13.76 -5.64
CA PHE A 253 10.88 -14.66 -5.94
C PHE A 253 10.57 -15.39 -7.25
N PRO A 254 10.86 -14.76 -8.41
CA PRO A 254 10.58 -15.34 -9.73
C PRO A 254 11.36 -16.63 -10.00
N ASP A 255 12.52 -16.77 -9.33
CA ASP A 255 13.43 -17.92 -9.43
C ASP A 255 13.16 -18.96 -8.32
N LEU A 256 12.06 -18.82 -7.57
CA LEU A 256 11.67 -19.77 -6.52
C LEU A 256 11.44 -21.16 -7.12
N ARG A 257 12.36 -22.09 -6.86
CA ARG A 257 12.24 -23.49 -7.29
C ARG A 257 11.57 -24.31 -6.19
N ILE A 258 10.45 -24.94 -6.51
CA ILE A 258 9.81 -25.92 -5.62
C ILE A 258 10.26 -27.31 -6.06
N LEU A 259 11.31 -27.81 -5.41
CA LEU A 259 12.07 -29.00 -5.81
C LEU A 259 11.25 -30.28 -6.06
N LYS A 260 9.99 -30.34 -5.59
CA LYS A 260 9.10 -31.50 -5.73
C LYS A 260 7.91 -31.33 -6.70
N TYR A 261 7.60 -30.11 -7.15
CA TYR A 261 6.35 -29.80 -7.88
C TYR A 261 6.54 -28.93 -9.13
N ASN A 262 7.71 -29.00 -9.78
CA ASN A 262 8.09 -28.06 -10.85
C ASN A 262 7.12 -28.02 -12.05
N GLU A 263 6.62 -29.15 -12.57
CA GLU A 263 5.70 -29.16 -13.72
C GLU A 263 4.40 -28.38 -13.45
N GLN A 264 3.78 -28.60 -12.29
CA GLN A 264 2.52 -27.93 -11.92
C GLN A 264 2.72 -26.44 -11.64
N LEU A 265 3.91 -26.08 -11.15
CA LEU A 265 4.28 -24.69 -10.92
C LEU A 265 4.48 -23.94 -12.25
N GLU A 266 5.11 -24.58 -13.23
CA GLU A 266 5.36 -24.03 -14.57
C GLU A 266 4.06 -23.77 -15.34
N GLU A 267 3.11 -24.72 -15.33
CA GLU A 267 1.80 -24.56 -15.97
C GLU A 267 1.00 -23.39 -15.36
N LEU A 268 1.05 -23.24 -14.03
CA LEU A 268 0.45 -22.09 -13.33
C LEU A 268 1.20 -20.77 -13.56
N ARG A 269 2.53 -20.82 -13.75
CA ARG A 269 3.36 -19.64 -14.07
C ARG A 269 2.98 -19.06 -15.42
N GLN A 270 2.83 -19.91 -16.44
CA GLN A 270 2.37 -19.49 -17.77
C GLN A 270 1.01 -18.77 -17.70
N ASN A 271 0.06 -19.30 -16.92
CA ASN A 271 -1.25 -18.67 -16.70
C ASN A 271 -1.16 -17.30 -15.98
N MET A 272 -0.23 -17.15 -15.03
CA MET A 272 0.01 -15.87 -14.35
C MET A 272 0.74 -14.86 -15.24
N ASP A 273 1.63 -15.30 -16.11
CA ASP A 273 2.30 -14.43 -17.08
C ASP A 273 1.29 -13.83 -18.08
N VAL A 274 0.25 -14.56 -18.45
CA VAL A 274 -0.89 -14.02 -19.23
C VAL A 274 -1.64 -12.93 -18.45
N LEU A 275 -1.93 -13.15 -17.17
CA LEU A 275 -2.55 -12.12 -16.30
C LEU A 275 -1.65 -10.90 -16.10
N ARG A 276 -0.33 -11.12 -15.99
CA ARG A 276 0.67 -10.05 -15.88
C ARG A 276 0.74 -9.23 -17.16
N ARG A 277 0.64 -9.85 -18.33
CA ARG A 277 0.50 -9.13 -19.61
C ARG A 277 -0.77 -8.28 -19.61
N ARG A 278 -1.91 -8.84 -19.20
CA ARG A 278 -3.17 -8.08 -19.07
C ARG A 278 -3.07 -6.89 -18.10
N SER A 279 -2.38 -7.04 -16.96
CA SER A 279 -2.22 -5.93 -16.01
C SER A 279 -1.25 -4.85 -16.53
N TRP A 280 -0.19 -5.25 -17.24
CA TRP A 280 0.72 -4.32 -17.91
C TRP A 280 0.03 -3.56 -19.04
N GLU A 281 -0.77 -4.25 -19.84
CA GLU A 281 -1.63 -3.64 -20.87
C GLU A 281 -2.63 -2.67 -20.25
N ALA A 282 -3.26 -3.03 -19.13
CA ALA A 282 -4.15 -2.13 -18.39
C ALA A 282 -3.42 -0.89 -17.85
N LEU A 283 -2.23 -1.04 -17.29
CA LEU A 283 -1.41 0.09 -16.80
C LEU A 283 -0.92 0.97 -17.95
N ARG A 284 -0.56 0.37 -19.08
CA ARG A 284 -0.18 1.09 -20.30
C ARG A 284 -1.37 1.88 -20.85
N LYS A 285 -2.53 1.23 -20.96
CA LYS A 285 -3.78 1.86 -21.36
C LYS A 285 -4.16 3.01 -20.43
N ARG A 286 -4.07 2.83 -19.10
CA ARG A 286 -4.27 3.89 -18.10
C ARG A 286 -3.37 5.10 -18.37
N ASN A 287 -2.09 4.87 -18.63
CA ASN A 287 -1.14 5.95 -18.94
C ASN A 287 -1.43 6.63 -20.29
N GLU A 288 -1.84 5.87 -21.31
CA GLU A 288 -2.26 6.40 -22.62
C GLU A 288 -3.55 7.22 -22.51
N ASP A 289 -4.54 6.73 -21.75
CA ASP A 289 -5.80 7.41 -21.44
C ASP A 289 -5.58 8.74 -20.70
N ALA A 290 -4.65 8.76 -19.74
CA ALA A 290 -4.23 9.98 -19.07
C ALA A 290 -3.61 10.96 -20.06
N ARG A 291 -2.60 10.52 -20.84
CA ARG A 291 -1.96 11.37 -21.87
C ARG A 291 -2.97 11.97 -22.83
N ALA A 292 -3.92 11.18 -23.33
CA ALA A 292 -4.95 11.66 -24.26
C ALA A 292 -5.83 12.78 -23.67
N ALA A 293 -6.10 12.74 -22.36
CA ALA A 293 -6.89 13.77 -21.69
C ALA A 293 -6.12 15.07 -21.40
N TYR A 294 -4.80 15.01 -21.22
CA TYR A 294 -3.94 16.19 -21.04
C TYR A 294 -3.47 16.80 -22.36
N GLU A 295 -3.18 15.96 -23.35
CA GLU A 295 -2.67 16.35 -24.66
C GLU A 295 -3.77 16.48 -25.71
N THR A 296 -5.05 16.63 -25.32
CA THR A 296 -6.16 16.67 -26.28
C THR A 296 -5.90 17.73 -27.36
N ARG A 297 -5.56 17.29 -28.58
CA ARG A 297 -5.33 18.15 -29.75
C ARG A 297 -6.62 18.24 -30.53
N LEU A 298 -7.06 19.46 -30.83
CA LEU A 298 -8.18 19.68 -31.74
C LEU A 298 -7.69 19.51 -33.18
N VAL A 299 -8.50 18.85 -34.00
CA VAL A 299 -8.26 18.83 -35.45
C VAL A 299 -8.50 20.25 -36.00
N PRO A 300 -7.68 20.75 -36.93
CA PRO A 300 -7.90 22.06 -37.53
C PRO A 300 -9.32 22.16 -38.12
N GLY A 301 -10.13 23.08 -37.59
CA GLY A 301 -11.52 23.30 -38.02
C GLY A 301 -12.61 22.79 -37.07
N GLU A 302 -12.27 22.04 -36.01
CA GLU A 302 -13.25 21.56 -35.04
C GLU A 302 -13.59 22.60 -33.95
N GLU A 303 -14.86 22.73 -33.60
CA GLU A 303 -15.29 23.63 -32.52
C GLU A 303 -14.84 23.12 -31.15
N ARG A 304 -14.18 23.98 -30.36
CA ARG A 304 -13.73 23.65 -29.00
C ARG A 304 -14.90 23.19 -28.12
N PRO A 305 -14.87 22.03 -27.46
CA PRO A 305 -15.95 21.59 -26.57
C PRO A 305 -16.05 22.49 -25.32
N PHE A 306 -17.13 22.32 -24.54
CA PHE A 306 -17.31 23.07 -23.30
C PHE A 306 -16.18 22.75 -22.32
N ALA A 307 -15.65 23.78 -21.65
CA ALA A 307 -14.55 23.65 -20.69
C ALA A 307 -13.34 22.85 -21.26
N PHE A 308 -12.93 23.18 -22.48
CA PHE A 308 -11.75 22.59 -23.14
C PHE A 308 -10.44 23.08 -22.50
N GLY A 309 -9.50 22.16 -22.30
CA GLY A 309 -8.21 22.43 -21.66
C GLY A 309 -8.32 22.93 -20.22
N LEU A 310 -7.26 23.57 -19.72
CA LEU A 310 -7.28 24.32 -18.46
C LEU A 310 -7.91 25.69 -18.68
N CYS A 311 -9.20 25.80 -18.39
CA CYS A 311 -9.93 27.07 -18.40
C CYS A 311 -10.75 27.22 -17.12
N TYR A 312 -11.24 28.44 -16.86
CA TYR A 312 -12.03 28.76 -15.67
C TYR A 312 -13.20 27.77 -15.46
N SER A 313 -14.02 27.55 -16.49
CA SER A 313 -15.16 26.63 -16.38
C SER A 313 -14.74 25.20 -16.02
N LYS A 314 -13.57 24.74 -16.48
CA LYS A 314 -13.05 23.42 -16.10
C LYS A 314 -12.70 23.39 -14.62
N LEU A 315 -11.90 24.34 -14.16
CA LEU A 315 -11.45 24.42 -12.78
C LEU A 315 -12.62 24.64 -11.82
N PHE A 316 -13.60 25.45 -12.22
CA PHE A 316 -14.81 25.70 -11.44
C PHE A 316 -15.63 24.41 -11.25
N TRP A 317 -15.88 23.65 -12.31
CA TRP A 317 -16.63 22.39 -12.17
C TRP A 317 -15.83 21.31 -11.42
N ILE A 318 -14.50 21.30 -11.55
CA ILE A 318 -13.63 20.45 -10.71
C ILE A 318 -13.77 20.84 -9.24
N PHE A 319 -13.74 22.13 -8.94
CA PHE A 319 -13.96 22.66 -7.60
C PHE A 319 -15.33 22.23 -7.07
N MET A 320 -16.42 22.43 -7.84
CA MET A 320 -17.78 22.05 -7.42
C MET A 320 -17.91 20.56 -7.14
N VAL A 321 -17.37 19.70 -8.01
CA VAL A 321 -17.37 18.24 -7.79
C VAL A 321 -16.57 17.88 -6.54
N GLY A 322 -15.39 18.48 -6.37
CA GLY A 322 -14.55 18.26 -5.19
C GLY A 322 -15.25 18.66 -3.88
N ASN A 323 -16.02 19.74 -3.88
CA ASN A 323 -16.82 20.17 -2.72
C ASN A 323 -17.83 19.09 -2.29
N VAL A 324 -18.63 18.59 -3.24
CA VAL A 324 -19.68 17.60 -2.96
C VAL A 324 -19.09 16.24 -2.59
N VAL A 325 -18.02 15.81 -3.29
CA VAL A 325 -17.32 14.58 -2.96
C VAL A 325 -16.70 14.68 -1.56
N GLY A 326 -16.09 15.81 -1.22
CA GLY A 326 -15.58 16.09 0.12
C GLY A 326 -16.65 15.94 1.20
N PHE A 327 -17.83 16.54 0.98
CA PHE A 327 -18.98 16.38 1.86
C PHE A 327 -19.35 14.91 2.07
N VAL A 328 -19.51 14.13 1.00
CA VAL A 328 -19.85 12.71 1.10
C VAL A 328 -18.77 11.94 1.87
N LEU A 329 -17.49 12.20 1.61
CA LEU A 329 -16.38 11.54 2.30
C LEU A 329 -16.37 11.88 3.80
N GLU A 330 -16.56 13.14 4.18
CA GLU A 330 -16.63 13.57 5.57
C GLU A 330 -17.83 12.98 6.30
N THR A 331 -19.01 12.94 5.67
CA THR A 331 -20.20 12.33 6.25
C THR A 331 -20.01 10.82 6.45
N LEU A 332 -19.41 10.13 5.48
CA LEU A 332 -19.11 8.69 5.60
C LEU A 332 -18.06 8.44 6.70
N TYR A 333 -17.01 9.26 6.75
CA TYR A 333 -15.99 9.16 7.78
C TYR A 333 -16.59 9.38 9.18
N ALA A 334 -17.46 10.40 9.32
CA ALA A 334 -18.20 10.66 10.56
C ALA A 334 -19.04 9.45 10.96
N LEU A 335 -19.86 8.93 10.06
CA LEU A 335 -20.74 7.80 10.31
C LEU A 335 -19.97 6.55 10.77
N VAL A 336 -18.80 6.29 10.19
CA VAL A 336 -17.95 5.16 10.57
C VAL A 336 -17.28 5.37 11.93
N ARG A 337 -16.88 6.60 12.26
CA ARG A 337 -16.14 6.92 13.51
C ARG A 337 -17.04 7.09 14.73
N THR A 338 -18.16 7.79 14.57
CA THR A 338 -19.04 8.19 15.68
C THR A 338 -20.33 7.39 15.72
N HIS A 339 -20.61 6.57 14.69
CA HIS A 339 -21.88 5.84 14.52
C HIS A 339 -23.13 6.74 14.49
N GLU A 340 -22.93 8.04 14.27
CA GLU A 340 -23.99 9.05 14.21
C GLU A 340 -23.91 9.80 12.88
N PHE A 341 -25.08 10.14 12.35
CA PHE A 341 -25.17 10.98 11.17
C PHE A 341 -24.90 12.43 11.54
N GLN A 342 -23.76 12.96 11.09
CA GLN A 342 -23.36 14.35 11.33
C GLN A 342 -23.26 15.08 9.99
N VAL A 343 -23.94 16.22 9.89
CA VAL A 343 -23.76 17.13 8.75
C VAL A 343 -22.44 17.86 8.95
N ARG A 344 -21.47 17.59 8.08
CA ARG A 344 -20.15 18.22 8.11
C ARG A 344 -19.96 18.98 6.81
N VAL A 345 -20.18 20.28 6.86
CA VAL A 345 -20.03 21.17 5.70
C VAL A 345 -18.96 22.22 6.00
N GLY A 346 -18.47 22.88 4.95
CA GLY A 346 -17.53 23.99 5.06
C GLY A 346 -18.16 25.35 4.75
N LEU A 347 -19.42 25.37 4.33
CA LEU A 347 -20.23 26.56 4.07
C LEU A 347 -21.61 26.41 4.71
N VAL A 348 -22.29 27.53 4.94
CA VAL A 348 -23.61 27.55 5.59
C VAL A 348 -24.72 27.04 4.67
N PHE A 349 -24.60 27.20 3.35
CA PHE A 349 -25.58 26.65 2.41
C PHE A 349 -25.05 25.45 1.61
N GLY A 350 -25.82 24.37 1.62
CA GLY A 350 -25.59 23.21 0.77
C GLY A 350 -24.41 22.31 1.20
N PRO A 351 -24.21 21.19 0.49
CA PRO A 351 -23.23 20.16 0.85
C PRO A 351 -21.83 20.50 0.31
N PHE A 352 -21.28 21.66 0.70
CA PHE A 352 -20.03 22.16 0.13
C PHE A 352 -18.91 22.20 1.16
N ILE A 353 -17.77 21.59 0.83
CA ILE A 353 -16.52 21.71 1.61
C ILE A 353 -15.43 22.30 0.71
N PRO A 354 -15.18 23.63 0.81
CA PRO A 354 -14.27 24.33 -0.10
C PRO A 354 -12.85 23.79 -0.08
N VAL A 355 -12.36 23.28 1.05
CA VAL A 355 -11.00 22.72 1.19
C VAL A 355 -10.77 21.56 0.21
N TYR A 356 -11.73 20.65 0.07
CA TYR A 356 -11.63 19.53 -0.89
C TYR A 356 -11.68 20.02 -2.35
N GLY A 357 -12.57 20.98 -2.64
CA GLY A 357 -12.64 21.59 -3.97
C GLY A 357 -11.38 22.34 -4.36
N LEU A 358 -10.83 23.15 -3.45
CA LEU A 358 -9.59 23.88 -3.64
C LEU A 358 -8.39 22.93 -3.76
N GLY A 359 -8.34 21.86 -2.96
CA GLY A 359 -7.30 20.84 -3.05
C GLY A 359 -7.28 20.14 -4.41
N ALA A 360 -8.46 19.77 -4.93
CA ALA A 360 -8.61 19.21 -6.28
C ALA A 360 -8.12 20.17 -7.38
N VAL A 361 -8.44 21.47 -7.27
CA VAL A 361 -7.95 22.50 -8.19
C VAL A 361 -6.43 22.69 -8.05
N ALA A 362 -5.90 22.74 -6.83
CA ALA A 362 -4.48 22.92 -6.56
C ALA A 362 -3.65 21.77 -7.14
N ILE A 363 -4.04 20.52 -6.89
CA ILE A 363 -3.39 19.33 -7.49
C ILE A 363 -3.48 19.39 -9.01
N THR A 364 -4.65 19.75 -9.56
CA THR A 364 -4.83 19.86 -11.02
C THR A 364 -3.88 20.87 -11.63
N LEU A 365 -3.74 22.07 -11.05
CA LEU A 365 -2.89 23.14 -11.57
C LEU A 365 -1.40 22.83 -11.38
N LEU A 366 -1.01 22.39 -10.18
CA LEU A 366 0.39 22.20 -9.80
C LEU A 366 0.99 20.92 -10.40
N LEU A 367 0.19 19.86 -10.55
CA LEU A 367 0.63 18.60 -11.14
C LEU A 367 0.25 18.43 -12.62
N TRP A 368 -0.39 19.43 -13.25
CA TRP A 368 -0.78 19.37 -14.67
C TRP A 368 0.37 18.95 -15.57
N ARG A 369 1.60 19.43 -15.34
CA ARG A 369 2.77 19.12 -16.17
C ARG A 369 3.38 17.74 -15.89
N MET A 370 2.95 17.07 -14.83
CA MET A 370 3.53 15.82 -14.36
C MET A 370 2.78 14.57 -14.83
N TYR A 371 1.73 14.70 -15.63
CA TYR A 371 0.94 13.55 -16.13
C TYR A 371 1.77 12.47 -16.86
N ASN A 372 2.86 12.88 -17.50
CA ASN A 372 3.76 11.99 -18.23
C ASN A 372 4.92 11.43 -17.38
N GLN A 373 5.02 11.82 -16.11
CA GLN A 373 6.07 11.36 -15.21
C GLN A 373 5.74 9.99 -14.60
N LYS A 374 6.75 9.38 -13.97
CA LYS A 374 6.61 8.12 -13.24
C LYS A 374 5.69 8.31 -12.03
N ASP A 375 4.88 7.31 -11.72
CA ASP A 375 3.89 7.34 -10.63
C ASP A 375 4.52 7.76 -9.28
N ILE A 376 5.75 7.32 -8.98
CA ILE A 376 6.46 7.71 -7.76
C ILE A 376 6.79 9.21 -7.69
N MET A 377 7.09 9.84 -8.83
CA MET A 377 7.38 11.28 -8.87
C MET A 377 6.12 12.09 -8.63
N ILE A 378 5.00 11.66 -9.21
CA ILE A 378 3.68 12.28 -9.00
C ILE A 378 3.27 12.10 -7.53
N PHE A 379 3.48 10.91 -6.98
CA PHE A 379 3.22 10.62 -5.57
C PHE A 379 4.00 11.53 -4.63
N LEU A 380 5.33 11.64 -4.79
CA LEU A 380 6.17 12.48 -3.93
C LEU A 380 5.85 13.97 -4.07
N ALA A 381 5.61 14.44 -5.30
CA ALA A 381 5.21 15.83 -5.52
C ALA A 381 3.85 16.14 -4.89
N SER A 382 2.87 15.24 -5.05
CA SER A 382 1.55 15.40 -4.44
C SER A 382 1.59 15.33 -2.92
N MET A 383 2.44 14.47 -2.36
CA MET A 383 2.64 14.38 -0.91
C MET A 383 3.12 15.72 -0.34
N PHE A 384 4.08 16.36 -1.00
CA PHE A 384 4.57 17.68 -0.59
C PHE A 384 3.52 18.78 -0.79
N ILE A 385 2.90 18.83 -1.98
CA ILE A 385 1.90 19.86 -2.34
C ILE A 385 0.67 19.76 -1.44
N GLY A 386 0.15 18.55 -1.20
CA GLY A 386 -1.01 18.33 -0.36
C GLY A 386 -0.76 18.67 1.10
N GLY A 387 0.38 18.25 1.67
CA GLY A 387 0.78 18.65 3.03
C GLY A 387 0.95 20.18 3.17
N ALA A 388 1.55 20.84 2.18
CA ALA A 388 1.68 22.29 2.17
C ALA A 388 0.33 23.01 2.03
N PHE A 389 -0.57 22.48 1.19
CA PHE A 389 -1.92 23.01 1.01
C PHE A 389 -2.75 22.89 2.29
N GLU A 390 -2.72 21.73 2.94
CA GLU A 390 -3.39 21.48 4.21
C GLU A 390 -2.88 22.43 5.31
N TYR A 391 -1.56 22.60 5.42
CA TYR A 391 -0.96 23.56 6.34
C TYR A 391 -1.45 24.98 6.06
N LEU A 392 -1.44 25.41 4.79
CA LEU A 392 -1.84 26.76 4.38
C LEU A 392 -3.32 27.03 4.68
N CYS A 393 -4.21 26.07 4.39
CA CYS A 393 -5.63 26.21 4.69
C CYS A 393 -5.89 26.38 6.18
N SER A 394 -5.27 25.56 7.02
CA SER A 394 -5.38 25.68 8.49
C SER A 394 -4.82 27.03 8.98
N PHE A 395 -3.67 27.46 8.46
CA PHE A 395 -3.06 28.74 8.83
C PHE A 395 -3.93 29.94 8.45
N VAL A 396 -4.43 29.99 7.21
CA VAL A 396 -5.30 31.08 6.74
C VAL A 396 -6.60 31.11 7.53
N GLN A 397 -7.21 29.95 7.78
CA GLN A 397 -8.43 29.88 8.59
C GLN A 397 -8.20 30.44 10.00
N GLN A 398 -7.10 30.09 10.64
CA GLN A 398 -6.79 30.63 11.97
C GLN A 398 -6.45 32.13 11.93
N ALA A 399 -5.74 32.59 10.90
CA ALA A 399 -5.38 34.00 10.76
C ALA A 399 -6.62 34.89 10.55
N VAL A 400 -7.59 34.43 9.77
CA VAL A 400 -8.79 35.20 9.43
C VAL A 400 -9.89 35.07 10.50
N PHE A 401 -10.12 33.86 11.00
CA PHE A 401 -11.27 33.56 11.86
C PHE A 401 -10.90 33.20 13.31
N GLY A 402 -9.62 32.99 13.62
CA GLY A 402 -9.18 32.51 14.94
C GLY A 402 -9.54 31.05 15.23
N THR A 403 -9.98 30.30 14.22
CA THR A 403 -10.45 28.92 14.35
C THR A 403 -9.62 27.95 13.54
N VAL A 404 -9.58 26.67 13.95
CA VAL A 404 -9.06 25.57 13.15
C VAL A 404 -10.12 24.47 13.00
N SER A 405 -10.14 23.82 11.83
CA SER A 405 -11.05 22.70 11.54
C SER A 405 -10.44 21.32 11.79
N TRP A 406 -9.12 21.24 11.96
CA TRP A 406 -8.40 20.03 12.32
C TRP A 406 -7.12 20.36 13.08
N GLU A 407 -6.72 19.45 13.96
CA GLU A 407 -5.55 19.58 14.84
C GLU A 407 -4.87 18.21 14.96
N TYR A 408 -3.56 18.19 14.74
CA TYR A 408 -2.73 16.99 14.65
C TYR A 408 -1.53 17.01 15.59
N SER A 409 -1.51 17.90 16.59
CA SER A 409 -0.40 18.01 17.57
C SER A 409 -0.04 16.67 18.25
N ASP A 410 -1.03 15.79 18.47
CA ASP A 410 -0.81 14.47 19.07
C ASP A 410 -0.32 13.41 18.08
N SER A 411 -0.24 13.73 16.78
CA SER A 411 0.20 12.80 15.75
C SER A 411 1.72 12.83 15.55
N PRO A 412 2.36 11.68 15.30
CA PRO A 412 3.80 11.63 15.05
C PRO A 412 4.16 12.40 13.77
N LEU A 413 5.30 13.09 13.80
CA LEU A 413 5.82 13.88 12.67
C LEU A 413 4.81 14.92 12.15
N ASN A 414 4.08 15.56 13.07
CA ASN A 414 3.26 16.72 12.75
C ASN A 414 4.11 17.99 12.59
N ILE A 415 3.61 18.95 11.81
CA ILE A 415 4.22 20.26 11.61
C ILE A 415 3.26 21.31 12.14
N GLY A 416 3.57 21.86 13.31
CA GLY A 416 2.79 22.90 13.99
C GLY A 416 1.33 22.52 14.22
N GLY A 417 1.03 21.22 14.38
CA GLY A 417 -0.34 20.74 14.57
C GLY A 417 -1.23 20.74 13.31
N ARG A 418 -0.79 21.31 12.18
CA ARG A 418 -1.67 21.56 11.03
C ARG A 418 -1.64 20.51 9.93
N THR A 419 -0.52 19.79 9.82
CA THR A 419 -0.35 18.67 8.89
C THR A 419 0.56 17.62 9.52
N ASN A 420 0.53 16.39 9.02
CA ASN A 420 1.44 15.32 9.45
C ASN A 420 1.87 14.42 8.29
N LEU A 421 2.87 13.58 8.54
CA LEU A 421 3.42 12.69 7.52
C LEU A 421 2.39 11.68 6.96
N MET A 422 1.47 11.19 7.79
CA MET A 422 0.47 10.21 7.40
C MET A 422 -0.54 10.81 6.40
N TYR A 423 -1.10 11.98 6.70
CA TYR A 423 -2.02 12.66 5.78
C TYR A 423 -1.30 13.14 4.52
N SER A 424 -0.05 13.62 4.65
CA SER A 424 0.79 13.91 3.47
C SER A 424 0.98 12.67 2.58
N PHE A 425 1.14 11.48 3.16
CA PHE A 425 1.22 10.23 2.39
C PHE A 425 -0.09 9.92 1.65
N PHE A 426 -1.24 10.13 2.29
CA PHE A 426 -2.55 10.00 1.63
C PHE A 426 -2.73 11.00 0.49
N TRP A 427 -2.27 12.25 0.67
CA TRP A 427 -2.19 13.23 -0.41
C TRP A 427 -1.31 12.75 -1.57
N GLY A 428 -0.23 12.02 -1.28
CA GLY A 428 0.61 11.36 -2.29
C GLY A 428 -0.17 10.34 -3.14
N ILE A 429 -0.91 9.44 -2.50
CA ILE A 429 -1.75 8.45 -3.21
C ILE A 429 -2.83 9.17 -4.01
N LEU A 430 -3.53 10.12 -3.37
CA LEU A 430 -4.65 10.82 -3.95
C LEU A 430 -4.23 11.58 -5.20
N GLY A 431 -3.11 12.32 -5.19
CA GLY A 431 -2.67 13.03 -6.40
C GLY A 431 -2.18 12.13 -7.52
N MET A 432 -1.59 10.97 -7.19
CA MET A 432 -1.25 9.98 -8.21
C MET A 432 -2.50 9.45 -8.92
N VAL A 433 -3.51 9.04 -8.14
CA VAL A 433 -4.81 8.58 -8.66
C VAL A 433 -5.54 9.73 -9.36
N TRP A 434 -5.41 10.95 -8.87
CA TRP A 434 -6.01 12.12 -9.47
C TRP A 434 -5.48 12.38 -10.87
N VAL A 435 -4.16 12.47 -11.01
CA VAL A 435 -3.51 12.79 -12.29
C VAL A 435 -3.72 11.68 -13.33
N LYS A 436 -3.68 10.41 -12.92
CA LYS A 436 -3.75 9.29 -13.86
C LYS A 436 -5.15 8.81 -14.16
N ASP A 437 -6.10 8.96 -13.23
CA ASP A 437 -7.42 8.33 -13.31
C ASP A 437 -8.57 9.34 -13.17
N LEU A 438 -8.64 10.07 -12.06
CA LEU A 438 -9.81 10.91 -11.75
C LEU A 438 -9.92 12.14 -12.64
N TYR A 439 -8.82 12.89 -12.84
CA TYR A 439 -8.83 14.06 -13.71
C TYR A 439 -9.16 13.71 -15.16
N PRO A 440 -8.55 12.69 -15.80
CA PRO A 440 -8.93 12.28 -17.14
C PRO A 440 -10.42 11.93 -17.28
N ALA A 441 -10.95 11.13 -16.35
CA ALA A 441 -12.36 10.74 -16.35
C ALA A 441 -13.29 11.95 -16.18
N MET A 442 -13.00 12.80 -15.19
CA MET A 442 -13.79 13.99 -14.90
C MET A 442 -13.70 15.03 -16.01
N SER A 443 -12.53 15.25 -16.60
CA SER A 443 -12.34 16.17 -17.71
C SER A 443 -13.22 15.77 -18.90
N ARG A 444 -13.22 14.47 -19.27
CA ARG A 444 -14.09 13.92 -20.33
C ARG A 444 -15.56 14.13 -20.01
N THR A 445 -15.99 13.86 -18.78
CA THR A 445 -17.40 14.04 -18.37
C THR A 445 -17.84 15.50 -18.43
N ILE A 446 -17.03 16.43 -17.92
CA ILE A 446 -17.35 17.86 -17.98
C ILE A 446 -17.37 18.36 -19.43
N GLN A 447 -16.47 17.87 -20.31
CA GLN A 447 -16.45 18.29 -21.72
C GLN A 447 -17.69 17.87 -22.52
N LYS A 448 -18.43 16.84 -22.07
CA LYS A 448 -19.68 16.41 -22.70
C LYS A 448 -20.85 17.36 -22.47
N ILE A 449 -20.74 18.31 -21.53
CA ILE A 449 -21.83 19.23 -21.20
C ILE A 449 -22.06 20.19 -22.39
N PRO A 450 -23.31 20.35 -22.88
CA PRO A 450 -23.61 21.29 -23.97
C PRO A 450 -23.25 22.74 -23.59
N LYS A 451 -22.54 23.47 -24.47
CA LYS A 451 -22.07 24.84 -24.21
C LYS A 451 -23.18 25.82 -23.79
N LYS A 452 -24.36 25.67 -24.41
CA LYS A 452 -25.54 26.51 -24.15
C LYS A 452 -26.07 26.36 -22.72
N VAL A 453 -25.82 25.21 -22.09
CA VAL A 453 -26.25 24.91 -20.71
C VAL A 453 -25.09 25.12 -19.73
N GLY A 454 -23.89 24.65 -20.08
CA GLY A 454 -22.72 24.70 -19.21
C GLY A 454 -22.29 26.13 -18.86
N ARG A 455 -22.32 27.07 -19.82
CA ARG A 455 -21.92 28.46 -19.59
C ARG A 455 -22.82 29.20 -18.58
N PRO A 456 -24.15 29.26 -18.76
CA PRO A 456 -25.01 29.95 -17.80
C PRO A 456 -24.98 29.26 -16.43
N LEU A 457 -24.94 27.92 -16.37
CA LEU A 457 -24.80 27.21 -15.09
C LEU A 457 -23.51 27.58 -14.36
N THR A 458 -22.37 27.65 -15.06
CA THR A 458 -21.12 28.11 -14.44
C THR A 458 -21.31 29.48 -13.80
N VAL A 459 -21.88 30.46 -14.51
CA VAL A 459 -22.08 31.81 -13.96
C VAL A 459 -23.00 31.81 -12.74
N VAL A 460 -24.15 31.12 -12.82
CA VAL A 460 -25.12 31.04 -11.72
C VAL A 460 -24.48 30.43 -10.46
N PHE A 461 -23.82 29.28 -10.60
CA PHE A 461 -23.17 28.62 -9.47
C PHE A 461 -21.96 29.40 -8.97
N THR A 462 -21.23 30.12 -9.82
CA THR A 462 -20.15 31.00 -9.38
C THR A 462 -20.69 32.09 -8.45
N VAL A 463 -21.79 32.75 -8.82
CA VAL A 463 -22.42 33.80 -8.00
C VAL A 463 -22.96 33.20 -6.70
N LEU A 464 -23.64 32.05 -6.76
CA LEU A 464 -24.16 31.36 -5.58
C LEU A 464 -23.03 31.03 -4.60
N MET A 465 -21.95 30.41 -5.08
CA MET A 465 -20.79 30.07 -4.25
C MET A 465 -20.12 31.31 -3.67
N ALA A 466 -20.03 32.41 -4.43
CA ALA A 466 -19.47 33.65 -3.91
C ALA A 466 -20.31 34.23 -2.77
N ILE A 467 -21.63 34.24 -2.91
CA ILE A 467 -22.56 34.69 -1.86
C ILE A 467 -22.43 33.79 -0.62
N ASP A 468 -22.46 32.48 -0.80
CA ASP A 468 -22.39 31.52 0.30
C ASP A 468 -21.04 31.56 1.04
N VAL A 469 -19.93 31.72 0.32
CA VAL A 469 -18.61 31.94 0.94
C VAL A 469 -18.60 33.24 1.76
N LEU A 470 -19.16 34.33 1.24
CA LEU A 470 -19.23 35.61 1.96
C LEU A 470 -20.11 35.51 3.21
N LEU A 471 -21.28 34.87 3.10
CA LEU A 471 -22.17 34.65 4.24
C LEU A 471 -21.53 33.73 5.29
N SER A 472 -20.90 32.64 4.86
CA SER A 472 -20.19 31.70 5.75
C SER A 472 -19.04 32.38 6.48
N ALA A 473 -18.22 33.15 5.75
CA ALA A 473 -17.12 33.90 6.35
C ALA A 473 -17.63 34.94 7.36
N GLY A 474 -18.69 35.67 7.02
CA GLY A 474 -19.34 36.63 7.92
C GLY A 474 -19.92 35.98 9.17
N ALA A 475 -20.58 34.83 9.04
CA ALA A 475 -21.16 34.09 10.15
C ALA A 475 -20.09 33.56 11.11
N VAL A 476 -19.01 32.96 10.59
CA VAL A 476 -17.89 32.48 11.42
C VAL A 476 -17.14 33.64 12.07
N TYR A 477 -16.93 34.74 11.36
CA TYR A 477 -16.33 35.96 11.93
C TYR A 477 -17.19 36.53 13.06
N ARG A 478 -18.51 36.66 12.87
CA ARG A 478 -19.43 37.13 13.90
C ARG A 478 -19.43 36.20 15.12
N ARG A 479 -19.39 34.88 14.91
CA ARG A 479 -19.23 33.91 16.01
C ARG A 479 -17.94 34.14 16.80
N SER A 480 -16.83 34.44 16.12
CA SER A 480 -15.58 34.81 16.80
C SER A 480 -15.75 36.07 17.66
N GLU A 481 -16.47 37.09 17.17
CA GLU A 481 -16.78 38.28 17.97
C GLU A 481 -17.64 37.95 19.20
N ARG A 482 -18.64 37.07 19.07
CA ARG A 482 -19.48 36.60 20.20
C ARG A 482 -18.67 35.89 21.27
N VAL A 483 -17.75 35.00 20.87
CA VAL A 483 -16.84 34.29 21.80
C VAL A 483 -15.95 35.28 22.58
N ASN A 484 -15.59 36.42 21.97
CA ASN A 484 -14.82 37.47 22.62
C ASN A 484 -15.69 38.52 23.35
N ASN A 485 -16.98 38.24 23.57
CA ASN A 485 -17.95 39.14 24.23
C ASN A 485 -18.13 40.52 23.55
N ILE A 486 -17.97 40.59 22.23
CA ILE A 486 -18.17 41.82 21.46
C ILE A 486 -19.64 41.90 21.01
N PRO A 487 -20.44 42.90 21.48
CA PRO A 487 -21.84 43.05 21.09
C PRO A 487 -21.99 43.58 19.65
N ALA A 488 -23.12 43.31 19.02
CA ALA A 488 -23.42 43.84 17.69
C ALA A 488 -23.57 45.36 17.72
N THR A 489 -22.92 46.03 16.78
CA THR A 489 -22.88 47.51 16.65
C THR A 489 -23.58 48.01 15.39
N ASN A 490 -23.86 47.12 14.43
CA ASN A 490 -24.47 47.47 13.15
C ASN A 490 -25.50 46.42 12.69
N VAL A 491 -26.29 46.79 11.69
CA VAL A 491 -27.39 45.95 11.15
C VAL A 491 -26.86 44.65 10.54
N VAL A 492 -25.65 44.64 9.99
CA VAL A 492 -25.05 43.43 9.40
C VAL A 492 -24.68 42.42 10.50
N GLN A 493 -24.10 42.87 11.62
CA GLN A 493 -23.82 42.01 12.77
C GLN A 493 -25.10 41.48 13.41
N ALA A 494 -26.14 42.31 13.53
CA ALA A 494 -27.45 41.89 14.01
C ALA A 494 -28.09 40.83 13.08
N PHE A 495 -27.96 40.98 11.76
CA PHE A 495 -28.39 39.97 10.79
C PHE A 495 -27.68 38.61 11.02
N PHE A 496 -26.37 38.61 11.26
CA PHE A 496 -25.65 37.36 11.56
C PHE A 496 -26.00 36.75 12.93
N ASP A 497 -26.43 37.57 13.90
CA ASP A 497 -26.93 37.07 15.18
C ASP A 497 -28.29 36.39 15.06
N GLU A 498 -29.18 36.95 14.23
CA GLU A 498 -30.53 36.43 14.03
C GLU A 498 -30.56 35.19 13.13
N TYR A 499 -29.88 35.24 11.98
CA TYR A 499 -29.98 34.20 10.96
C TYR A 499 -28.91 33.10 11.09
N PHE A 500 -27.78 33.38 11.75
CA PHE A 500 -26.68 32.43 11.95
C PHE A 500 -26.25 32.35 13.42
N PRO A 501 -27.17 31.94 14.33
CA PRO A 501 -26.88 31.78 15.75
C PRO A 501 -25.87 30.64 15.99
N ASP A 502 -25.26 30.63 17.18
CA ASP A 502 -24.24 29.63 17.52
C ASP A 502 -24.77 28.20 17.47
N SER A 503 -26.02 27.96 17.85
CA SER A 503 -26.67 26.65 17.75
C SER A 503 -26.73 26.11 16.32
N TYR A 504 -26.94 27.00 15.34
CA TYR A 504 -26.91 26.63 13.93
C TYR A 504 -25.48 26.33 13.48
N LEU A 505 -24.52 27.19 13.85
CA LEU A 505 -23.11 27.01 13.49
C LEU A 505 -22.48 25.77 14.12
N ASP A 506 -22.90 25.38 15.33
CA ASP A 506 -22.47 24.14 15.98
C ASP A 506 -23.03 22.90 15.28
N PHE A 507 -24.25 22.99 14.75
CA PHE A 507 -24.83 21.91 13.95
C PHE A 507 -24.09 21.70 12.62
N VAL A 508 -23.76 22.78 11.90
CA VAL A 508 -23.10 22.68 10.58
C VAL A 508 -21.56 22.54 10.66
N PHE A 509 -20.94 23.06 11.73
CA PHE A 509 -19.48 23.03 11.96
C PHE A 509 -19.10 22.36 13.31
N PRO A 510 -19.47 21.08 13.53
CA PRO A 510 -19.37 20.44 14.86
C PRO A 510 -17.94 20.26 15.40
N HIS A 511 -16.90 20.35 14.55
CA HIS A 511 -15.49 20.17 14.93
C HIS A 511 -14.65 21.44 14.85
N MET A 512 -15.28 22.59 14.59
CA MET A 512 -14.56 23.87 14.54
C MET A 512 -14.16 24.30 15.95
N GLN A 513 -12.86 24.47 16.18
CA GLN A 513 -12.31 24.88 17.47
C GLN A 513 -11.78 26.32 17.40
N TYR A 514 -12.04 27.11 18.44
CA TYR A 514 -11.46 28.45 18.59
C TYR A 514 -10.10 28.37 19.30
N VAL A 515 -9.05 28.86 18.64
CA VAL A 515 -7.65 28.75 19.11
C VAL A 515 -6.98 30.14 19.16
N GLY A 516 -7.69 31.20 18.77
CA GLY A 516 -7.13 32.55 18.68
C GLY A 516 -6.23 32.75 17.46
N LYS A 517 -5.69 33.97 17.30
CA LYS A 517 -4.81 34.32 16.17
C LYS A 517 -3.44 33.64 16.33
N PRO A 518 -2.77 33.25 15.22
CA PRO A 518 -1.45 32.63 15.30
C PRO A 518 -0.41 33.62 15.84
N GLU A 519 0.40 33.19 16.80
CA GLU A 519 1.54 33.97 17.29
C GLU A 519 2.57 34.13 16.16
N LEU A 520 2.76 35.36 15.66
CA LEU A 520 3.81 35.66 14.71
C LEU A 520 5.17 35.58 15.43
N PRO A 521 6.22 35.01 14.82
CA PRO A 521 7.55 35.00 15.41
C PRO A 521 7.96 36.44 15.74
N ALA A 522 8.29 36.68 17.00
CA ALA A 522 8.74 37.98 17.46
C ALA A 522 9.94 38.44 16.62
N ALA A 523 9.93 39.71 16.20
CA ALA A 523 11.09 40.28 15.52
C ALA A 523 12.33 40.06 16.41
N PRO A 524 13.47 39.63 15.84
CA PRO A 524 14.68 39.50 16.61
C PRO A 524 14.96 40.83 17.32
N PRO A 525 15.41 40.80 18.59
CA PRO A 525 15.73 42.03 19.31
C PRO A 525 16.65 42.88 18.44
N LYS A 526 16.29 44.16 18.26
CA LYS A 526 17.19 45.09 17.58
C LYS A 526 18.52 45.11 18.35
N PRO A 527 19.65 45.13 17.64
CA PRO A 527 20.98 44.99 18.24
C PRO A 527 21.29 46.03 19.30
#